data_AF-A0A143QC71-F1
#
_entry.id   AF-A0A143QC71-F1
#
_cell.length_a   1.000
_cell.length_b   1.000
_cell.length_c   1.000
_cell.angle_alpha   90.00
_cell.angle_beta   90.00
_cell.angle_gamma   90.00
#
_symmetry.space_group_name_H-M   'P 1'
#
loop_
_entity.id
_entity.type
_entity.pdbx_description
1 polymer ?
#
loop_
_entity_poly.entity_id
_entity_poly.type
_entity_poly.pdbx_seq_one_letter_code
_entity_poly.pdbx_strand_id
1 'polypeptide(L)'
;MAASHSRPDLDAYSEAALMGPAELTGALREVLGAKLVAYLGGVSETRITRQWAEGAVEIDSHEVIERLRFAYRVARLIADRDNKAVAQGWFQGMNCELDDRSPAQVVQQGRTLEDWSLVLAAARKFVA
;
A
#
# COMPACT_ATOMS: atom_id res chain seq x y z
N MET A 1 17.55 -28.75 -7.56
CA MET A 1 17.76 -27.66 -6.58
C MET A 1 16.60 -26.69 -6.74
N ALA A 2 15.64 -26.70 -5.82
CA ALA A 2 14.55 -25.73 -5.84
C ALA A 2 15.15 -24.36 -5.53
N ALA A 3 15.06 -23.42 -6.47
CA ALA A 3 15.42 -22.04 -6.20
C ALA A 3 14.55 -21.56 -5.04
N SER A 4 15.17 -21.23 -3.91
CA SER A 4 14.57 -20.37 -2.90
C SER A 4 14.27 -19.05 -3.59
N HIS A 5 13.08 -18.94 -4.19
CA HIS A 5 12.52 -17.67 -4.51
C HIS A 5 12.30 -17.02 -3.16
N SER A 6 13.17 -16.06 -2.79
CA SER A 6 12.79 -15.05 -1.81
C SER A 6 11.37 -14.65 -2.15
N ARG A 7 10.44 -14.79 -1.21
CA ARG A 7 9.04 -14.42 -1.42
C ARG A 7 8.94 -12.97 -0.95
N PRO A 8 9.29 -11.97 -1.79
CA PRO A 8 9.30 -10.57 -1.37
C PRO A 8 7.92 -10.13 -0.87
N ASP A 9 6.86 -10.81 -1.31
CA ASP A 9 5.50 -10.59 -0.87
C ASP A 9 5.20 -11.10 0.55
N LEU A 10 5.97 -12.06 1.07
CA LEU A 10 5.92 -12.50 2.46
C LEU A 10 6.76 -11.59 3.35
N ASP A 11 7.96 -11.21 2.90
CA ASP A 11 8.83 -10.30 3.64
C ASP A 11 8.14 -8.95 3.84
N ALA A 12 7.54 -8.39 2.78
CA ALA A 12 6.75 -7.17 2.85
C ALA A 12 5.50 -7.32 3.75
N TYR A 13 4.90 -8.52 3.82
CA TYR A 13 3.76 -8.77 4.71
C TYR A 13 4.18 -8.83 6.18
N SER A 14 5.25 -9.56 6.49
CA SER A 14 5.79 -9.67 7.85
C SER A 14 6.30 -8.34 8.37
N GLU A 15 7.03 -7.59 7.53
CA GLU A 15 7.46 -6.21 7.84
C GLU A 15 6.25 -5.32 8.13
N ALA A 16 5.26 -5.32 7.22
CA ALA A 16 4.03 -4.55 7.42
C ALA A 16 3.33 -4.93 8.72
N ALA A 17 3.25 -6.20 9.11
CA ALA A 17 2.53 -6.65 10.29
C ALA A 17 3.21 -6.26 11.61
N LEU A 18 4.54 -6.11 11.61
CA LEU A 18 5.32 -5.75 12.79
C LEU A 18 5.37 -4.23 13.04
N MET A 19 5.14 -3.41 12.00
CA MET A 19 5.17 -1.94 12.13
C MET A 19 4.02 -1.39 12.98
N GLY A 20 4.34 -0.39 13.80
CA GLY A 20 3.33 0.46 14.43
C GLY A 20 2.63 1.37 13.40
N PRO A 21 1.43 1.93 13.69
CA PRO A 21 0.71 2.78 12.74
C PRO A 21 1.50 4.02 12.27
N ALA A 22 2.27 4.64 13.16
CA ALA A 22 3.11 5.79 12.82
C ALA A 22 4.25 5.42 11.88
N GLU A 23 4.99 4.35 12.20
CA GLU A 23 6.07 3.82 11.38
C GLU A 23 5.57 3.39 10.00
N LEU A 24 4.47 2.65 9.96
CA LEU A 24 3.78 2.24 8.73
C LEU A 24 3.45 3.46 7.85
N THR A 25 2.90 4.51 8.46
CA THR A 25 2.53 5.73 7.72
C THR A 25 3.76 6.46 7.19
N GLY A 26 4.84 6.53 7.97
CA GLY A 26 6.13 7.07 7.52
C GLY A 26 6.68 6.29 6.33
N ALA A 27 6.77 4.97 6.44
CA ALA A 27 7.26 4.09 5.39
C ALA A 27 6.40 4.18 4.11
N LEU A 28 5.06 4.26 4.24
CA LEU A 28 4.18 4.48 3.10
C LEU A 28 4.44 5.82 2.41
N ARG A 29 4.64 6.89 3.19
CA ARG A 29 4.91 8.23 2.66
C ARG A 29 6.23 8.26 1.88
N GLU A 30 7.22 7.51 2.32
CA GLU A 30 8.50 7.39 1.63
C GLU A 30 8.40 6.65 0.28
N VAL A 31 7.42 5.75 0.11
CA VAL A 31 7.24 5.01 -1.15
C VAL A 31 6.22 5.70 -2.05
N LEU A 32 5.03 6.02 -1.52
CA LEU A 32 3.88 6.50 -2.30
C LEU A 32 3.67 8.02 -2.26
N GLY A 33 4.32 8.72 -1.32
CA GLY A 33 4.16 10.17 -1.13
C GLY A 33 2.91 10.55 -0.31
N ALA A 34 2.96 11.73 0.31
CA ALA A 34 1.96 12.15 1.31
C ALA A 34 0.52 12.27 0.78
N LYS A 35 0.33 12.64 -0.50
CA LYS A 35 -1.00 12.78 -1.12
C LYS A 35 -1.70 11.44 -1.29
N LEU A 36 -0.98 10.44 -1.78
CA LEU A 36 -1.54 9.12 -2.03
C LEU A 36 -1.85 8.42 -0.70
N VAL A 37 -0.98 8.58 0.30
CA VAL A 37 -1.23 8.10 1.67
C VAL A 37 -2.48 8.77 2.27
N ALA A 38 -2.68 10.07 2.03
CA ALA A 38 -3.85 10.77 2.55
C ALA A 38 -5.14 10.23 1.92
N TYR A 39 -5.12 10.03 0.60
CA TYR A 39 -6.22 9.41 -0.12
C TYR A 39 -6.54 8.00 0.40
N LEU A 40 -5.51 7.14 0.51
CA LEU A 40 -5.65 5.78 1.06
C LEU A 40 -6.11 5.79 2.52
N GLY A 41 -5.74 6.80 3.31
CA GLY A 41 -6.20 6.99 4.67
C GLY A 41 -7.63 7.52 4.77
N GLY A 42 -8.24 7.96 3.66
CA GLY A 42 -9.55 8.62 3.65
C GLY A 42 -9.53 10.02 4.27
N VAL A 43 -8.36 10.67 4.31
CA VAL A 43 -8.20 12.02 4.87
C VAL A 43 -7.94 13.05 3.77
N SER A 44 -8.58 14.21 3.89
CA SER A 44 -8.47 15.27 2.89
C SER A 44 -7.15 16.05 2.99
N GLU A 45 -6.52 16.07 4.16
CA GLU A 45 -5.33 16.87 4.43
C GLU A 45 -4.06 16.02 4.55
N THR A 46 -3.05 16.34 3.74
CA THR A 46 -1.71 15.72 3.83
C THR A 46 -0.97 16.04 5.13
N ARG A 47 -1.41 17.08 5.87
CA ARG A 47 -0.89 17.40 7.20
C ARG A 47 -1.18 16.27 8.18
N ILE A 48 -2.34 15.64 8.08
CA ILE A 48 -2.76 14.54 8.96
C ILE A 48 -1.82 13.34 8.77
N THR A 49 -1.48 12.99 7.52
CA THR A 49 -0.55 11.88 7.28
C THR A 49 0.85 12.15 7.79
N ARG A 50 1.29 13.41 7.82
CA ARG A 50 2.53 13.79 8.52
C ARG A 50 2.41 13.58 10.02
N GLN A 51 1.32 14.05 10.64
CA GLN A 51 1.10 13.89 12.08
C GLN A 51 0.98 12.43 12.51
N TRP A 52 0.36 11.58 11.69
CA TRP A 52 0.34 10.13 11.89
C TRP A 52 1.76 9.55 11.86
N ALA A 53 2.57 9.91 10.87
CA ALA A 53 3.95 9.44 10.78
C ALA A 53 4.84 9.91 11.95
N GLU A 54 4.55 11.09 12.49
CA GLU A 54 5.22 11.65 13.68
C GLU A 54 4.70 11.05 15.00
N GLY A 55 3.61 10.26 14.97
CA GLY A 55 2.91 9.79 16.16
C GLY A 55 2.21 10.90 16.95
N ALA A 56 2.07 12.09 16.38
CA ALA A 56 1.43 13.25 17.01
C ALA A 56 -0.10 13.13 17.03
N VAL A 57 -0.66 12.31 16.13
CA VAL A 57 -2.09 11.97 16.06
C VAL A 57 -2.18 10.46 15.85
N GLU A 58 -3.03 9.80 16.63
CA GLU A 58 -3.29 8.37 16.46
C GLU A 58 -4.28 8.09 15.31
N ILE A 59 -4.21 6.88 14.76
CA ILE A 59 -5.18 6.39 13.78
C ILE A 59 -6.21 5.56 14.54
N ASP A 60 -7.35 6.17 14.88
CA ASP A 60 -8.37 5.53 15.71
C ASP A 60 -9.11 4.39 14.99
N SER A 61 -9.04 4.35 13.66
CA SER A 61 -9.75 3.35 12.84
C SER A 61 -8.85 2.18 12.48
N HIS A 62 -9.20 0.99 12.99
CA HIS A 62 -8.54 -0.26 12.62
C HIS A 62 -8.63 -0.53 11.11
N GLU A 63 -9.76 -0.20 10.47
CA GLU A 63 -9.94 -0.34 9.02
C GLU A 63 -8.93 0.52 8.23
N VAL A 64 -8.66 1.74 8.70
CA VAL A 64 -7.63 2.60 8.10
C VAL A 64 -6.25 1.94 8.23
N ILE A 65 -5.92 1.40 9.40
CA ILE A 65 -4.64 0.74 9.64
C ILE A 65 -4.47 -0.47 8.70
N GLU A 66 -5.44 -1.36 8.63
CA GLU A 66 -5.36 -2.56 7.76
C GLU A 66 -5.24 -2.19 6.28
N ARG A 67 -5.96 -1.15 5.85
CA ARG A 67 -5.87 -0.64 4.49
C ARG A 67 -4.49 -0.06 4.18
N LEU A 68 -3.90 0.69 5.12
CA LEU A 68 -2.53 1.19 4.98
C LEU A 68 -1.51 0.04 4.97
N ARG A 69 -1.69 -1.00 5.80
CA ARG A 69 -0.83 -2.20 5.78
C ARG A 69 -0.90 -2.92 4.44
N PHE A 70 -2.11 -3.11 3.91
CA PHE A 70 -2.31 -3.71 2.60
C PHE A 70 -1.64 -2.88 1.49
N ALA A 71 -1.87 -1.57 1.48
CA ALA A 71 -1.24 -0.68 0.51
C ALA A 71 0.29 -0.71 0.59
N TYR A 72 0.86 -0.77 1.80
CA TYR A 72 2.30 -0.86 2.02
C TYR A 72 2.88 -2.11 1.37
N ARG A 73 2.25 -3.27 1.61
CA ARG A 73 2.68 -4.55 1.06
C ARG A 73 2.75 -4.50 -0.46
N VAL A 74 1.72 -3.98 -1.12
CA VAL A 74 1.67 -3.86 -2.58
C VAL A 74 2.70 -2.85 -3.08
N ALA A 75 2.83 -1.70 -2.43
CA ALA A 75 3.78 -0.67 -2.80
C ALA A 75 5.24 -1.13 -2.68
N ARG A 76 5.58 -1.84 -1.60
CA ARG A 76 6.89 -2.47 -1.40
C ARG A 76 7.19 -3.51 -2.45
N LEU A 77 6.24 -4.41 -2.74
CA LEU A 77 6.40 -5.45 -3.76
C LEU A 77 6.82 -4.86 -5.12
N ILE A 78 6.17 -3.78 -5.56
CA ILE A 78 6.48 -3.10 -6.82
C ILE A 78 7.78 -2.30 -6.71
N ALA A 79 7.97 -1.58 -5.62
CA ALA A 79 9.16 -0.74 -5.42
C ALA A 79 10.46 -1.56 -5.31
N ASP A 80 10.39 -2.77 -4.77
CA ASP A 80 11.54 -3.70 -4.70
C ASP A 80 11.93 -4.24 -6.07
N ARG A 81 10.95 -4.43 -6.96
CA ARG A 81 11.20 -4.92 -8.31
C ARG A 81 11.76 -3.84 -9.23
N ASP A 82 11.26 -2.62 -9.08
CA ASP A 82 11.63 -1.46 -9.90
C ASP A 82 12.08 -0.30 -9.01
N ASN A 83 11.18 0.64 -8.70
CA ASN A 83 11.45 1.79 -7.84
C ASN A 83 10.16 2.45 -7.32
N LYS A 84 10.33 3.41 -6.42
CA LYS A 84 9.24 4.18 -5.78
C LYS A 84 8.35 4.93 -6.79
N ALA A 85 8.92 5.48 -7.86
CA ALA A 85 8.16 6.22 -8.87
C ALA A 85 7.25 5.29 -9.68
N VAL A 86 7.72 4.08 -10.01
CA VAL A 86 6.90 3.04 -10.65
C VAL A 86 5.77 2.60 -9.73
N ALA A 87 6.04 2.37 -8.44
CA ALA A 87 4.98 2.04 -7.47
C ALA A 87 3.92 3.15 -7.37
N GLN A 88 4.33 4.42 -7.33
CA GLN A 88 3.40 5.55 -7.34
C GLN A 88 2.54 5.61 -8.61
N GLY A 89 3.18 5.46 -9.78
CA GLY A 89 2.50 5.46 -11.07
C GLY A 89 1.51 4.31 -11.20
N TRP A 90 1.89 3.12 -10.73
CA TRP A 90 1.02 1.94 -10.74
C TRP A 90 -0.21 2.13 -9.86
N PHE A 91 -0.07 2.70 -8.65
CA PHE A 91 -1.21 2.97 -7.78
C PHE A 91 -2.19 4.00 -8.35
N GLN A 92 -1.69 4.98 -9.12
CA GLN A 92 -2.49 6.06 -9.70
C GLN A 92 -3.05 5.71 -11.09
N GLY A 93 -2.38 4.82 -11.81
CA GLY A 93 -2.75 4.43 -13.17
C GLY A 93 -3.99 3.56 -13.22
N MET A 94 -4.66 3.56 -14.38
CA MET A 94 -5.76 2.62 -14.65
C MET A 94 -5.19 1.21 -14.81
N ASN A 95 -5.87 0.23 -14.23
CA ASN A 95 -5.47 -1.17 -14.31
C ASN A 95 -6.61 -1.99 -14.91
N CYS A 96 -6.37 -2.58 -16.09
CA CYS A 96 -7.36 -3.39 -16.80
C CYS A 96 -7.76 -4.66 -16.04
N GLU A 97 -6.90 -5.16 -15.14
CA GLU A 97 -7.24 -6.30 -14.25
C GLU A 97 -8.19 -5.89 -13.12
N LEU A 98 -8.42 -4.58 -12.93
CA LEU A 98 -9.27 -4.00 -11.88
C LEU A 98 -10.49 -3.26 -12.46
N ASP A 99 -10.96 -3.68 -13.64
CA ASP A 99 -12.05 -3.03 -14.39
C ASP A 99 -11.75 -1.56 -14.71
N ASP A 100 -10.52 -1.27 -15.12
CA ASP A 100 -9.99 0.06 -15.43
C ASP A 100 -10.02 1.05 -14.24
N ARG A 101 -10.19 0.55 -13.02
CA ARG A 101 -10.04 1.35 -11.80
C ARG A 101 -8.59 1.46 -11.39
N SER A 102 -8.24 2.56 -10.74
CA SER A 102 -6.90 2.69 -10.16
C SER A 102 -6.76 1.78 -8.94
N PRO A 103 -5.59 1.14 -8.73
CA PRO A 103 -5.36 0.33 -7.53
C PRO A 103 -5.57 1.13 -6.24
N ALA A 104 -5.18 2.41 -6.21
CA ALA A 104 -5.46 3.27 -5.06
C ALA A 104 -6.96 3.37 -4.77
N GLN A 105 -7.78 3.54 -5.80
CA GLN A 105 -9.24 3.61 -5.63
C GLN A 105 -9.81 2.28 -5.14
N VAL A 106 -9.38 1.15 -5.69
CA VAL A 106 -9.87 -0.17 -5.26
C VAL A 106 -9.48 -0.46 -3.82
N VAL A 107 -8.27 -0.08 -3.39
CA VAL A 107 -7.85 -0.22 -1.99
C VAL A 107 -8.61 0.73 -1.08
N GLN A 108 -8.87 1.96 -1.52
CA GLN A 108 -9.55 2.99 -0.73
C GLN A 108 -11.03 2.69 -0.52
N GLN A 109 -11.70 2.17 -1.56
CA GLN A 109 -13.13 1.88 -1.60
C GLN A 109 -13.47 0.42 -1.29
N GLY A 110 -12.47 -0.47 -1.40
CA GLY A 110 -12.66 -1.91 -1.25
C GLY A 110 -13.19 -2.24 0.13
N ARG A 111 -14.36 -2.88 0.17
CA ARG A 111 -15.05 -3.25 1.42
C ARG A 111 -14.91 -4.73 1.74
N THR A 112 -14.33 -5.50 0.83
CA THR A 112 -14.21 -6.95 0.93
C THR A 112 -12.76 -7.38 0.75
N LEU A 113 -12.43 -8.56 1.30
CA LEU A 113 -11.13 -9.20 1.08
C LEU A 113 -10.90 -9.55 -0.39
N GLU A 114 -11.98 -9.73 -1.16
CA GLU A 114 -11.92 -10.03 -2.60
C GLU A 114 -11.32 -8.87 -3.39
N ASP A 115 -11.77 -7.64 -3.13
CA ASP A 115 -11.23 -6.43 -3.78
C ASP A 115 -9.71 -6.31 -3.57
N TRP A 116 -9.26 -6.53 -2.34
CA TRP A 116 -7.83 -6.45 -1.99
C TRP A 116 -7.06 -7.64 -2.58
N SER A 117 -7.67 -8.82 -2.67
CA SER A 117 -7.04 -9.97 -3.32
C SER A 117 -6.78 -9.74 -4.82
N LEU A 118 -7.70 -9.06 -5.52
CA LEU A 118 -7.54 -8.69 -6.93
C LEU A 118 -6.37 -7.72 -7.11
N VAL A 119 -6.27 -6.70 -6.25
CA VAL A 119 -5.14 -5.75 -6.29
C VAL A 119 -3.81 -6.46 -6.08
N LEU A 120 -3.73 -7.39 -5.11
CA LEU A 120 -2.52 -8.16 -4.86
C LEU A 120 -2.18 -9.10 -6.02
N ALA A 121 -3.17 -9.73 -6.64
CA ALA A 121 -2.97 -10.58 -7.82
C ALA A 121 -2.45 -9.77 -9.02
N ALA A 122 -3.03 -8.61 -9.28
CA ALA A 122 -2.58 -7.69 -10.32
C ALA A 122 -1.15 -7.19 -10.08
N ALA A 123 -0.81 -6.86 -8.82
CA ALA A 123 0.54 -6.46 -8.44
C ALA A 123 1.56 -7.59 -8.66
N ARG A 124 1.21 -8.84 -8.27
CA ARG A 124 2.05 -10.01 -8.52
C ARG A 124 2.28 -10.25 -10.02
N LYS A 125 1.24 -10.08 -10.85
CA LYS A 125 1.36 -10.17 -12.31
C LYS A 125 2.26 -9.08 -12.90
N PHE A 126 2.25 -7.89 -12.32
CA PHE A 126 3.08 -6.77 -12.77
C PHE A 126 4.57 -7.00 -12.49
N VAL A 127 4.93 -7.62 -11.35
CA VAL A 127 6.33 -7.81 -10.93
C VAL A 127 6.97 -9.13 -11.39
N ALA A 128 6.15 -10.06 -11.90
CA ALA A 128 6.58 -11.37 -12.42
C ALA A 128 7.42 -11.22 -13.70
#